data_AF-A0AAV3Y966-F1
#
_entry.id   AF-A0AAV3Y966-F1
#
_cell.length_a   1.000
_cell.length_b   1.000
_cell.length_c   1.000
_cell.angle_alpha   90.00
_cell.angle_beta   90.00
_cell.angle_gamma   90.00
#
_symmetry.space_group_name_H-M   'P 1'
#
loop_
_entity.id
_entity.type
_entity.pdbx_description
1 polymer ?
#
loop_
_entity_poly.entity_id
_entity_poly.type
_entity_poly.pdbx_seq_one_letter_code
_entity_poly.pdbx_strand_id
1 'polypeptide(L)'
;MDHERRSKPSRQKRELKKKKHEREGVRSYKEVSLEVKLSTKRAMKTKIDNKCEEIENSLQNNSSKNAFQTAKDLTKTKQSGTTNIQNKDRKCLTEKQHILERWTYSHKG
;
A
#
# COMPACT_ATOMS: atom_id res chain seq x y z
N MET A 1 11.71 6.12 -8.03
CA MET A 1 11.63 5.45 -9.34
C MET A 1 11.18 4.00 -9.11
N ASP A 2 9.87 3.72 -9.06
CA ASP A 2 9.34 2.37 -8.72
C ASP A 2 8.33 1.84 -9.74
N HIS A 3 8.54 2.09 -11.03
CA HIS A 3 7.64 1.63 -12.08
C HIS A 3 8.01 0.27 -12.70
N GLU A 4 9.17 -0.29 -12.35
CA GLU A 4 9.74 -1.39 -13.15
C GLU A 4 9.62 -2.80 -12.55
N ARG A 5 9.10 -2.95 -11.32
CA ARG A 5 8.90 -4.29 -10.72
C ARG A 5 7.52 -4.90 -10.98
N ARG A 6 6.96 -4.75 -12.18
CA ARG A 6 5.75 -5.50 -12.55
C ARG A 6 6.13 -6.88 -13.05
N SER A 7 5.98 -7.89 -12.18
CA SER A 7 6.16 -9.31 -12.48
C SER A 7 5.45 -9.72 -13.79
N LYS A 8 6.11 -10.54 -14.63
CA LYS A 8 5.62 -11.03 -15.94
C LYS A 8 4.15 -11.51 -15.92
N PRO A 9 3.70 -12.32 -14.93
CA PRO A 9 2.29 -12.75 -14.81
C PRO A 9 1.28 -11.61 -14.59
N SER A 10 1.69 -10.46 -14.03
CA SER A 10 0.78 -9.30 -13.90
C SER A 10 0.43 -8.64 -15.24
N ARG A 11 1.35 -8.68 -16.22
CA ARG A 11 1.12 -8.21 -17.58
C ARG A 11 0.25 -9.19 -18.36
N GLN A 12 0.55 -10.49 -18.25
CA GLN A 12 -0.25 -11.55 -18.85
C GLN A 12 -1.70 -11.53 -18.35
N LYS A 13 -1.93 -11.29 -17.05
CA LYS A 13 -3.28 -11.12 -16.49
C LYS A 13 -4.08 -10.00 -17.17
N ARG A 14 -3.44 -8.90 -17.56
CA ARG A 14 -4.10 -7.77 -18.22
C ARG A 14 -4.51 -8.10 -19.65
N GLU A 15 -3.65 -8.82 -20.37
CA GLU A 15 -3.95 -9.26 -21.73
C GLU A 15 -5.04 -10.34 -21.74
N LEU A 16 -4.99 -11.30 -20.82
CA LEU A 16 -6.02 -12.34 -20.67
C LEU A 16 -7.37 -11.78 -20.22
N LYS A 17 -7.40 -10.63 -19.54
CA LYS A 17 -8.66 -9.96 -19.17
C LYS A 17 -9.48 -9.58 -20.40
N LYS A 18 -8.84 -9.27 -21.54
CA LYS A 18 -9.51 -8.94 -22.80
C LYS A 18 -10.18 -10.15 -23.45
N LYS A 19 -9.62 -11.35 -23.23
CA LYS A 19 -10.09 -12.63 -23.79
C LYS A 19 -11.05 -13.39 -22.87
N LYS A 20 -11.54 -12.77 -21.80
CA LYS A 20 -12.41 -13.40 -20.79
C LYS A 20 -13.81 -13.78 -21.31
N HIS A 21 -14.14 -13.44 -22.55
CA HIS A 21 -15.39 -13.83 -23.20
C HIS A 21 -15.29 -15.24 -23.82
N GLU A 22 -14.08 -15.76 -24.05
CA GLU A 22 -13.83 -17.11 -24.56
C GLU A 22 -13.65 -18.10 -23.38
N ARG A 23 -14.16 -19.34 -23.52
CA ARG A 23 -14.04 -20.37 -22.45
C ARG A 23 -12.59 -20.62 -22.04
N GLU A 24 -11.68 -20.72 -22.99
CA GLU A 24 -10.25 -20.90 -22.74
C GLU A 24 -9.64 -19.66 -22.08
N GLY A 25 -10.00 -18.47 -22.54
CA GLY A 25 -9.55 -17.21 -21.96
C GLY A 25 -9.97 -17.03 -20.49
N VAL A 26 -11.16 -17.51 -20.09
CA VAL A 26 -11.60 -17.53 -18.68
C VAL A 26 -10.69 -18.43 -17.84
N ARG A 27 -10.35 -19.62 -18.34
CA ARG A 27 -9.50 -20.59 -17.63
C ARG A 27 -8.10 -20.02 -17.43
N SER A 28 -7.45 -19.56 -18.50
CA SER A 28 -6.10 -18.97 -18.42
C SER A 28 -6.07 -17.73 -17.53
N TYR A 29 -7.11 -16.88 -17.57
CA TYR A 29 -7.18 -15.71 -16.68
C TYR A 29 -7.27 -16.12 -15.20
N LYS A 30 -8.04 -17.17 -14.87
CA LYS A 30 -8.16 -17.68 -13.49
C LYS A 30 -6.82 -18.20 -12.97
N GLU A 31 -6.12 -19.01 -13.78
CA GLU A 31 -4.82 -19.58 -13.45
C GLU A 31 -3.78 -18.48 -13.19
N VAL A 32 -3.60 -17.54 -14.12
CA VAL A 32 -2.65 -16.44 -13.95
C VAL A 32 -3.06 -15.52 -12.80
N SER A 33 -4.37 -15.29 -12.58
CA SER A 33 -4.81 -14.50 -11.43
C SER A 33 -4.52 -15.18 -10.09
N LEU A 34 -4.56 -16.52 -10.03
CA LEU A 34 -4.19 -17.28 -8.84
C LEU A 34 -2.68 -17.17 -8.60
N GLU A 35 -1.87 -17.32 -9.66
CA GLU A 35 -0.42 -17.17 -9.58
C GLU A 35 0.01 -15.78 -9.10
N VAL A 36 -0.63 -14.71 -9.60
CA VAL A 36 -0.38 -13.34 -9.14
C VAL A 36 -0.70 -13.19 -7.65
N LYS A 37 -1.80 -13.80 -7.17
CA LYS A 37 -2.16 -13.76 -5.74
C LYS A 37 -1.14 -14.51 -4.89
N LEU A 38 -0.75 -15.73 -5.30
CA LEU A 38 0.21 -16.56 -4.59
C LEU A 38 1.59 -15.92 -4.54
N SER A 39 2.09 -15.40 -5.66
CA SER A 39 3.37 -14.69 -5.73
C SER A 39 3.38 -13.43 -4.85
N THR A 40 2.28 -12.67 -4.83
CA THR A 40 2.13 -11.52 -3.92
C THR A 40 2.19 -11.97 -2.46
N LYS A 41 1.47 -13.04 -2.09
CA LYS A 41 1.50 -13.60 -0.72
C LYS A 41 2.91 -14.06 -0.32
N ARG A 42 3.63 -14.74 -1.22
CA ARG A 42 5.03 -15.15 -1.00
C ARG A 42 5.94 -13.94 -0.80
N ALA A 43 5.86 -12.94 -1.68
CA ALA A 43 6.67 -11.73 -1.57
C ALA A 43 6.39 -10.95 -0.28
N MET A 44 5.14 -10.87 0.16
CA MET A 44 4.78 -10.29 1.46
C MET A 44 5.40 -11.08 2.61
N LYS A 45 5.28 -12.41 2.59
CA LYS A 45 5.88 -13.28 3.60
C LYS A 45 7.40 -13.10 3.66
N THR A 46 8.10 -13.23 2.55
CA THR A 46 9.56 -13.02 2.49
C THR A 46 9.95 -11.64 3.00
N LYS A 47 9.19 -10.60 2.68
CA LYS A 47 9.46 -9.25 3.19
C LYS A 47 9.31 -9.17 4.71
N ILE A 48 8.32 -9.85 5.29
CA ILE A 48 8.12 -9.93 6.75
C ILE A 48 9.27 -10.71 7.38
N ASP A 49 9.55 -11.90 6.87
CA ASP A 49 10.59 -12.79 7.40
C ASP A 49 11.96 -12.09 7.40
N ASN A 50 12.34 -11.44 6.29
CA ASN A 50 13.57 -10.67 6.20
C ASN A 50 13.63 -9.52 7.22
N LYS A 51 12.48 -8.90 7.55
CA LYS A 51 12.43 -7.80 8.52
C LYS A 51 12.51 -8.30 9.96
N CYS A 52 11.96 -9.48 10.25
CA CYS A 52 12.16 -10.14 11.54
C CYS A 52 13.64 -10.50 11.72
N GLU A 53 14.25 -11.11 10.70
CA GLU A 53 15.66 -11.49 10.69
C GLU A 53 16.58 -10.25 10.89
N GLU A 54 16.30 -9.13 10.23
CA GLU A 54 17.04 -7.88 10.41
C GLU A 54 17.00 -7.36 11.86
N ILE A 55 15.84 -7.47 12.53
CA ILE A 55 15.67 -7.07 13.93
C ILE A 55 16.42 -8.04 14.85
N GLU A 56 16.26 -9.35 14.65
CA GLU A 56 16.93 -10.39 15.44
C GLU A 56 18.45 -10.26 15.34
N ASN A 57 18.99 -10.12 14.12
CA ASN A 57 20.42 -9.90 13.90
C ASN A 57 20.91 -8.60 14.55
N SER A 58 20.11 -7.53 14.51
CA SER A 58 20.47 -6.27 15.17
C SER A 58 20.54 -6.43 16.70
N LEU A 59 19.63 -7.20 17.30
CA LEU A 59 19.63 -7.48 18.73
C LEU A 59 20.80 -8.38 19.15
N GLN A 60 21.08 -9.44 18.38
CA GLN A 60 22.21 -10.35 18.65
C GLN A 60 23.56 -9.63 18.61
N ASN A 61 23.71 -8.63 17.75
CA ASN A 61 24.94 -7.85 17.61
C ASN A 61 24.98 -6.61 18.54
N ASN A 62 24.19 -6.58 19.62
CA ASN A 62 24.08 -5.45 20.56
C ASN A 62 23.73 -4.09 19.89
N SER A 63 23.11 -4.11 18.71
CA SER A 63 22.67 -2.93 17.97
C SER A 63 21.20 -2.60 18.27
N SER A 64 20.89 -2.43 19.56
CA SER A 64 19.53 -2.20 20.05
C SER A 64 18.88 -0.94 19.44
N LYS A 65 19.68 0.10 19.16
CA LYS A 65 19.23 1.32 18.47
C LYS A 65 18.70 1.02 17.06
N ASN A 66 19.39 0.17 16.31
CA ASN A 66 18.99 -0.20 14.95
C ASN A 66 17.74 -1.08 14.97
N ALA A 67 17.69 -2.06 15.88
CA ALA A 67 16.50 -2.89 16.09
C ALA A 67 15.26 -2.03 16.41
N PHE A 68 15.41 -1.08 17.33
CA PHE A 68 14.34 -0.15 17.68
C PHE A 68 13.91 0.72 16.50
N GLN A 69 14.86 1.26 15.74
CA GLN A 69 14.55 2.11 14.59
C GLN A 69 13.79 1.34 13.51
N THR A 70 14.22 0.10 13.20
CA THR A 70 13.51 -0.77 12.25
C THR A 70 12.10 -1.09 12.73
N ALA A 71 11.91 -1.44 14.00
CA ALA A 71 10.57 -1.68 14.56
C ALA A 71 9.68 -0.43 14.54
N LYS A 72 10.25 0.74 14.86
CA LYS A 72 9.57 2.03 14.81
C LYS A 72 9.11 2.38 13.39
N ASP A 73 9.96 2.16 12.39
CA ASP A 73 9.61 2.46 10.99
C ASP A 73 8.54 1.51 10.44
N LEU A 74 8.50 0.26 10.91
CA LEU A 74 7.46 -0.71 10.56
C LEU A 74 6.10 -0.39 11.21
N THR A 75 6.11 0.10 12.45
CA THR A 75 4.90 0.40 13.22
C THR A 75 4.39 1.82 13.02
N LYS A 76 5.17 2.70 12.38
CA LYS A 76 4.76 4.06 12.06
C LYS A 76 3.47 4.03 11.24
N THR A 77 2.40 4.61 11.80
CA THR A 77 1.14 4.77 11.09
C THR A 77 1.41 5.59 9.83
N LYS A 78 1.25 4.97 8.65
CA LYS A 78 1.24 5.72 7.40
C LYS A 78 -0.01 6.59 7.43
N GLN A 79 0.18 7.89 7.69
CA GLN A 79 -0.85 8.87 7.39
C GLN A 79 -1.08 8.79 5.89
N SER A 80 -2.22 8.23 5.47
CA SER A 80 -2.66 8.38 4.08
C SER A 80 -2.77 9.88 3.83
N GLY A 81 -2.07 10.39 2.81
CA GLY A 81 -2.18 11.79 2.43
C GLY A 81 -3.65 12.16 2.32
N THR A 82 -4.05 13.28 2.93
CA THR A 82 -5.44 13.75 2.91
C THR A 82 -5.93 13.76 1.47
N THR A 83 -6.96 12.97 1.15
CA THR A 83 -7.59 13.03 -0.16
C THR A 83 -8.26 14.38 -0.29
N ASN A 84 -7.69 15.26 -1.11
CA ASN A 84 -8.29 16.54 -1.43
C ASN A 84 -9.48 16.29 -2.37
N ILE A 85 -10.69 16.52 -1.85
CA ILE A 85 -11.91 16.51 -2.65
C ILE A 85 -12.00 17.89 -3.30
N GLN A 86 -12.17 17.97 -4.62
CA GLN A 86 -12.34 19.22 -5.34
C GLN A 86 -13.70 19.26 -6.02
N ASN A 87 -14.32 20.44 -6.09
CA ASN A 87 -15.52 20.64 -6.90
C ASN A 87 -15.16 20.73 -8.41
N LYS A 88 -16.18 20.87 -9.28
CA LYS A 88 -15.98 20.99 -10.74
C LYS A 88 -15.12 22.19 -11.14
N ASP A 89 -15.09 23.23 -10.29
CA ASP A 89 -14.30 24.45 -10.47
C ASP A 89 -12.90 24.35 -9.85
N ARG A 90 -12.45 23.13 -9.47
CA ARG A 90 -11.16 22.84 -8.83
C ARG A 90 -10.96 23.50 -7.45
N LYS A 91 -12.03 24.03 -6.84
CA LYS A 91 -12.01 24.52 -5.45
C LYS A 91 -11.95 23.35 -4.49
N CYS A 92 -10.98 23.38 -3.58
CA CYS A 92 -10.76 22.36 -2.57
C CYS A 92 -11.90 22.39 -1.53
N LEU A 93 -12.53 21.24 -1.30
CA LEU A 93 -13.66 21.03 -0.39
C LEU A 93 -13.23 20.45 0.97
N THR A 94 -11.94 20.22 1.21
CA THR A 94 -11.49 19.69 2.51
C THR A 94 -11.52 20.78 3.59
N GLU A 95 -12.65 20.81 4.29
CA GLU A 95 -13.09 21.73 5.35
C GLU A 95 -12.25 21.74 6.65
N LYS A 96 -10.96 21.38 6.66
CA LYS A 96 -10.21 21.41 7.93
C LYS A 96 -10.17 22.81 8.54
N GLN A 97 -10.05 23.84 7.71
CA GLN A 97 -9.97 25.23 8.16
C GLN A 97 -11.36 25.79 8.53
N HIS A 98 -12.39 25.47 7.75
CA HIS A 98 -13.76 25.92 7.98
C HIS A 98 -14.41 25.26 9.22
N ILE A 99 -14.06 24.00 9.52
CA ILE A 99 -14.45 23.33 10.77
C ILE A 99 -13.77 24.00 11.97
N LEU A 100 -12.46 24.31 11.86
CA LEU A 100 -11.71 25.04 12.89
C LEU A 100 -12.29 26.44 13.15
N GLU A 101 -12.69 27.16 12.10
CA GLU A 101 -13.34 28.47 12.20
C GLU A 101 -14.70 28.39 12.90
N ARG A 102 -15.56 27.41 12.54
CA ARG A 102 -16.83 27.19 13.26
C ARG A 102 -16.64 26.89 14.74
N TRP A 103 -15.63 26.09 15.09
CA TRP A 103 -15.36 25.73 16.48
C TRP A 103 -14.77 26.88 17.31
N THR A 104 -13.90 27.69 16.71
CA THR A 104 -13.32 28.86 17.39
C THR A 104 -14.32 30.00 17.60
N TYR A 105 -15.29 30.16 16.71
CA TYR A 105 -16.38 31.13 16.90
C TYR A 105 -17.41 30.70 17.95
N SER A 106 -17.63 29.40 18.17
CA SER A 106 -18.62 28.90 19.13
C SER A 106 -18.21 29.02 20.61
N HIS A 107 -16.98 29.45 20.90
CA HIS A 107 -16.47 29.64 22.27
C HIS A 107 -16.22 31.12 22.64
N LYS A 108 -16.71 32.07 21.82
CA LYS A 108 -16.67 33.52 22.12
C LYS A 108 -18.06 34.12 22.35
N GLY A 109 -19.06 33.31 22.65
CA GLY A 109 -20.41 33.74 23.04
C GLY A 109 -20.66 33.49 24.52
#